data_AF-A0A8K0BX61-F1
#
_entry.id   AF-A0A8K0BX61-F1
#
_cell.length_a   1.000
_cell.length_b   1.000
_cell.length_c   1.000
_cell.angle_alpha   90.00
_cell.angle_beta   90.00
_cell.angle_gamma   90.00
#
_symmetry.space_group_name_H-M   'P 1'
#
loop_
_entity.id
_entity.type
_entity.pdbx_description
1 polymer ?
#
loop_
_entity_poly.entity_id
_entity_poly.type
_entity_poly.pdbx_seq_one_letter_code
_entity_poly.pdbx_strand_id
1 'polypeptide(L)'
;MTIPQLLLCLSLSMLCISSKPTEKKDRVHHDPQLSDKVHDDAQNFDYDHDAFLGADEAKTFDQLTPEESKERLGKIVSKIDEDKDGFVTVEELKDWIKFAQKRWIYEDVERQWKGHDLNEDGLISWEEYKNATYGYIL
;
A
#
# COMPACT_ATOMS: atom_id res chain seq x y z
N MET A 1 -21.42 -43.34 -36.46
CA MET A 1 -21.76 -42.26 -35.52
C MET A 1 -23.25 -42.04 -35.60
N THR A 2 -23.99 -42.33 -34.53
CA THR A 2 -25.46 -42.27 -34.53
C THR A 2 -25.92 -40.83 -34.30
N ILE A 3 -27.05 -40.44 -34.89
CA ILE A 3 -27.68 -39.11 -34.75
C ILE A 3 -27.68 -38.55 -33.31
N PRO A 4 -27.94 -39.34 -32.24
CA PRO A 4 -27.85 -38.84 -30.87
C PRO A 4 -26.43 -38.44 -30.44
N GLN A 5 -25.38 -39.08 -30.96
CA GLN A 5 -23.99 -38.71 -30.68
C GLN A 5 -23.64 -37.36 -31.32
N LEU A 6 -24.17 -37.10 -32.52
CA LEU A 6 -23.97 -35.81 -33.21
C LEU A 6 -24.66 -34.66 -32.46
N LEU A 7 -25.87 -34.89 -31.95
CA LEU A 7 -26.62 -33.90 -31.16
C LEU A 7 -25.94 -33.61 -29.82
N LEU A 8 -25.38 -34.63 -29.17
CA LEU A 8 -24.61 -34.47 -27.94
C LEU A 8 -23.32 -33.65 -28.18
N CYS A 9 -22.62 -33.92 -29.28
CA CYS A 9 -21.42 -33.16 -29.65
C CYS A 9 -21.76 -31.68 -29.97
N LEU A 10 -22.87 -31.44 -30.66
CA LEU A 10 -23.34 -30.09 -31.01
C LEU A 10 -23.81 -29.29 -29.79
N SER A 11 -24.43 -29.94 -28.80
CA SER A 11 -24.84 -29.27 -27.56
C SER A 11 -23.65 -28.94 -26.65
N LEU A 12 -22.67 -29.84 -26.56
CA LEU A 12 -21.42 -29.60 -25.84
C LEU A 12 -20.61 -28.46 -26.46
N SER A 13 -20.53 -28.39 -27.79
CA SER A 13 -19.81 -27.31 -28.46
C SER A 13 -20.50 -25.95 -28.30
N MET A 14 -21.84 -25.88 -28.29
CA MET A 14 -22.55 -24.63 -27.97
C MET A 14 -22.32 -24.16 -26.53
N LEU A 15 -22.23 -25.07 -25.56
CA LEU A 15 -21.91 -24.70 -24.17
C LEU A 15 -20.51 -24.11 -24.03
N CYS A 16 -19.52 -24.62 -24.77
CA CYS A 16 -18.15 -24.10 -24.73
C CYS A 16 -18.03 -22.68 -25.29
N ILE A 17 -18.83 -22.32 -26.30
CA ILE A 17 -18.77 -21.01 -26.98
C ILE A 17 -19.40 -19.90 -26.12
N SER A 18 -20.32 -20.23 -25.20
CA SER A 18 -20.98 -19.23 -24.34
C SER A 18 -20.16 -18.80 -23.12
N SER A 19 -18.92 -19.27 -22.99
CA SER A 19 -17.99 -18.79 -21.98
C SER A 19 -17.70 -17.32 -22.23
N LYS A 20 -18.26 -16.41 -21.42
CA LYS A 20 -17.92 -14.98 -21.49
C LYS A 20 -16.38 -14.86 -21.45
N PRO A 21 -15.76 -14.07 -22.34
CA PRO A 21 -14.32 -13.85 -22.27
C PRO A 21 -14.04 -13.23 -20.90
N THR A 22 -13.24 -13.93 -20.10
CA THR A 22 -12.72 -13.38 -18.86
C THR A 22 -12.00 -12.09 -19.24
N GLU A 23 -12.53 -10.94 -18.80
CA GLU A 23 -11.82 -9.67 -18.92
C GLU A 23 -10.44 -9.89 -18.32
N LYS A 24 -9.41 -9.89 -19.17
CA LYS A 24 -8.04 -9.75 -18.71
C LYS A 24 -7.94 -8.30 -18.23
N LYS A 25 -8.33 -8.06 -16.98
CA LYS A 25 -7.81 -6.90 -16.26
C LYS A 25 -6.31 -7.03 -16.37
N ASP A 26 -5.71 -6.09 -17.08
CA ASP A 26 -4.26 -5.98 -17.16
C ASP A 26 -3.80 -5.84 -15.72
N ARG A 27 -3.35 -6.95 -15.14
CA ARG A 27 -2.86 -7.02 -13.76
C ARG A 27 -1.44 -6.47 -13.76
N VAL A 28 -1.30 -5.25 -14.28
CA VAL A 28 -0.13 -4.45 -13.99
C VAL A 28 -0.26 -4.14 -12.52
N HIS A 29 0.41 -4.95 -11.70
CA HIS A 29 0.72 -4.56 -10.33
C HIS A 29 1.66 -3.37 -10.48
N HIS A 30 1.08 -2.17 -10.53
CA HIS A 30 1.87 -0.97 -10.29
C HIS A 30 2.48 -1.14 -8.91
N ASP A 31 3.79 -0.97 -8.82
CA ASP A 31 4.44 -0.88 -7.53
C ASP A 31 3.68 0.16 -6.69
N PRO A 32 3.42 -0.12 -5.39
CA PRO A 32 2.71 0.81 -4.54
C PRO A 32 3.42 2.16 -4.58
N GLN A 33 2.66 3.21 -4.90
CA GLN A 33 3.18 4.57 -4.93
C GLN A 33 3.77 4.94 -3.57
N LEU A 34 4.84 5.75 -3.58
CA LEU A 34 5.53 6.15 -2.34
C LEU A 34 4.75 7.22 -1.57
N SER A 35 3.91 7.98 -2.28
CA SER A 35 2.98 8.97 -1.75
C SER A 35 1.72 9.03 -2.62
N ASP A 36 0.60 9.45 -2.04
CA ASP A 36 -0.65 9.75 -2.74
C ASP A 36 -0.63 11.09 -3.49
N LYS A 37 0.44 11.88 -3.30
CA LYS A 37 0.61 13.21 -3.93
C LYS A 37 1.12 13.08 -5.37
N VAL A 38 0.98 14.16 -6.14
CA VAL A 38 1.51 14.23 -7.52
C VAL A 38 3.02 14.44 -7.47
N HIS A 39 3.76 13.59 -8.17
CA HIS A 39 5.20 13.75 -8.36
C HIS A 39 5.47 14.87 -9.37
N ASP A 40 5.87 16.05 -8.89
CA ASP A 40 6.22 17.22 -9.70
C ASP A 40 7.50 17.90 -9.20
N ASP A 41 8.64 17.37 -9.65
CA ASP A 41 9.99 17.85 -9.31
C ASP A 41 10.24 19.33 -9.63
N ALA A 42 9.39 19.96 -10.45
CA ALA A 42 9.58 21.34 -10.89
C ALA A 42 8.86 22.36 -10.00
N GLN A 43 7.81 21.96 -9.30
CA GLN A 43 6.95 22.87 -8.54
C GLN A 43 6.72 22.42 -7.10
N ASN A 44 6.88 21.14 -6.77
CA ASN A 44 6.53 20.61 -5.46
C ASN A 44 7.38 19.41 -5.02
N PHE A 45 7.97 19.51 -3.83
CA PHE A 45 8.76 18.46 -3.19
C PHE A 45 7.94 17.63 -2.19
N ASP A 46 6.63 17.85 -2.09
CA ASP A 46 5.76 17.15 -1.15
C ASP A 46 5.75 15.63 -1.37
N TYR A 47 5.88 15.17 -2.61
CA TYR A 47 6.00 13.75 -2.91
C TYR A 47 7.28 13.17 -2.31
N ASP A 48 8.41 13.84 -2.50
CA ASP A 48 9.71 13.41 -1.97
C ASP A 48 9.76 13.48 -0.45
N HIS A 49 9.12 14.49 0.14
CA HIS A 49 8.98 14.60 1.59
C HIS A 49 8.24 13.39 2.17
N ASP A 50 7.09 13.03 1.57
CA ASP A 50 6.32 11.86 1.99
C ASP A 50 7.11 10.56 1.75
N ALA A 51 7.82 10.44 0.63
CA ALA A 51 8.62 9.26 0.32
C ALA A 51 9.82 9.09 1.28
N PHE A 52 10.42 10.19 1.72
CA PHE A 52 11.60 10.19 2.59
C PHE A 52 11.25 10.02 4.07
N LEU A 53 10.22 10.71 4.55
CA LEU A 53 9.83 10.71 5.97
C LEU A 53 8.67 9.74 6.27
N GLY A 54 7.86 9.43 5.26
CA GLY A 54 6.53 8.83 5.45
C GLY A 54 5.45 9.91 5.58
N ALA A 55 4.24 9.61 5.12
CA ALA A 55 3.14 10.58 4.99
C ALA A 55 2.73 11.27 6.31
N ASP A 56 2.89 10.61 7.45
CA ASP A 56 2.53 11.16 8.76
C ASP A 56 3.68 11.95 9.40
N GLU A 57 4.92 11.46 9.28
CA GLU A 57 6.08 12.22 9.77
C GLU A 57 6.28 13.48 8.91
N ALA A 58 6.10 13.43 7.59
CA ALA A 58 6.21 14.60 6.71
C ALA A 58 5.34 15.78 7.19
N LYS A 59 4.07 15.54 7.54
CA LYS A 59 3.17 16.56 8.09
C LYS A 59 3.65 17.16 9.41
N THR A 60 4.38 16.38 10.22
CA THR A 60 4.94 16.89 11.47
C THR A 60 6.11 17.83 11.21
N PHE A 61 6.91 17.60 10.16
CA PHE A 61 8.03 18.46 9.78
C PHE A 61 7.56 19.80 9.19
N ASP A 62 6.42 19.84 8.50
CA ASP A 62 5.82 21.08 8.00
C ASP A 62 5.43 22.06 9.12
N GLN A 63 5.23 21.56 10.34
CA GLN A 63 4.84 22.35 11.51
C GLN A 63 6.04 22.81 12.36
N LEU A 64 7.25 22.31 12.08
CA LEU A 64 8.45 22.61 12.85
C LEU A 64 9.17 23.84 12.31
N THR A 65 9.93 24.48 13.20
CA THR A 65 10.85 25.54 12.78
C THR A 65 11.99 24.97 11.93
N PRO A 66 12.60 25.77 11.03
CA PRO A 66 13.71 25.32 10.19
C PRO A 66 14.87 24.71 10.99
N GLU A 67 15.16 25.26 12.17
CA GLU A 67 16.21 24.78 13.07
C GLU A 67 15.90 23.38 13.62
N GLU A 68 14.67 23.16 14.08
CA GLU A 68 14.21 21.86 14.60
C GLU A 68 14.11 20.82 13.49
N SER A 69 13.59 21.20 12.31
CA SER A 69 13.55 20.33 11.14
C SER A 69 14.96 19.88 10.74
N LYS A 70 15.94 20.79 10.76
CA LYS A 70 17.34 20.44 10.47
C LYS A 70 17.95 19.51 11.51
N GLU A 71 17.68 19.74 12.80
CA GLU A 71 18.17 18.86 13.87
C GLU A 71 17.59 17.45 13.74
N ARG A 72 16.28 17.34 13.48
CA ARG A 72 15.62 16.05 13.30
C ARG A 72 16.05 15.33 12.03
N LEU A 73 16.18 16.05 10.91
CA LEU A 73 16.72 15.49 9.67
C LEU A 73 18.13 14.96 9.88
N GLY A 74 18.99 15.66 10.62
CA GLY A 74 20.34 15.17 10.94
C GLY A 74 20.32 13.84 11.70
N LYS A 75 19.39 13.65 12.64
CA LYS A 75 19.20 12.38 13.36
C LYS A 75 18.71 11.27 12.43
N ILE A 76 17.86 11.59 11.46
CA ILE A 76 17.39 10.62 10.46
C ILE A 76 18.52 10.21 9.53
N VAL A 77 19.24 11.18 8.96
CA VAL A 77 20.41 10.93 8.09
C VAL A 77 21.44 10.04 8.80
N SER A 78 21.72 10.29 10.09
CA SER A 78 22.64 9.45 10.86
C SER A 78 22.16 8.00 11.10
N LYS A 79 20.87 7.71 10.87
CA LYS A 79 20.32 6.34 10.90
C LYS A 79 20.31 5.69 9.52
N ILE A 80 20.30 6.48 8.46
CA ILE A 80 20.32 6.02 7.08
C ILE A 80 21.74 5.60 6.69
N ASP A 81 22.72 6.42 7.11
CA ASP A 81 24.14 6.16 6.98
C ASP A 81 24.53 4.94 7.83
N GLU A 82 24.52 3.76 7.21
CA GLU A 82 24.73 2.48 7.88
C GLU A 82 26.22 2.22 8.09
N ASP A 83 27.05 2.65 7.14
CA ASP A 83 28.50 2.50 7.19
C ASP A 83 29.22 3.63 7.98
N LYS A 84 28.49 4.69 8.33
CA LYS A 84 28.93 5.85 9.12
C LYS A 84 30.06 6.62 8.45
N ASP A 85 30.09 6.63 7.13
CA ASP A 85 31.08 7.39 6.36
C ASP A 85 30.75 8.89 6.29
N GLY A 86 29.57 9.29 6.79
CA GLY A 86 29.08 10.66 6.84
C GLY A 86 28.38 11.11 5.55
N PHE A 87 28.22 10.22 4.59
CA PHE A 87 27.47 10.40 3.36
C PHE A 87 26.28 9.44 3.32
N VAL A 88 25.35 9.71 2.41
CA VAL A 88 24.23 8.80 2.15
C VAL A 88 24.33 8.39 0.70
N THR A 89 24.59 7.10 0.49
CA THR A 89 24.63 6.51 -0.84
C THR A 89 23.22 6.32 -1.40
N VAL A 90 23.11 6.12 -2.72
CA VAL A 90 21.81 5.88 -3.38
C VAL A 90 21.19 4.59 -2.86
N GLU A 91 22.02 3.58 -2.60
CA GLU A 91 21.62 2.29 -2.06
C GLU A 91 21.00 2.43 -0.67
N GLU A 92 21.67 3.13 0.26
CA GLU A 92 21.18 3.36 1.62
C GLU A 92 19.89 4.18 1.62
N LEU A 93 19.83 5.24 0.82
CA LEU A 93 18.62 6.06 0.69
C LEU A 93 17.44 5.23 0.17
N LYS A 94 17.68 4.37 -0.83
CA LYS A 94 16.65 3.50 -1.40
C LYS A 94 16.15 2.49 -0.38
N ASP A 95 17.03 1.92 0.43
CA ASP A 95 16.65 0.95 1.45
C ASP A 95 15.93 1.62 2.63
N TRP A 96 16.31 2.85 2.98
CA TRP A 96 15.56 3.68 3.91
C TRP A 96 14.13 3.98 3.43
N ILE A 97 13.97 4.43 2.18
CA ILE A 97 12.64 4.73 1.61
C ILE A 97 11.74 3.48 1.66
N LYS A 98 12.27 2.32 1.29
CA LYS A 98 11.52 1.04 1.41
C LYS A 98 11.17 0.71 2.86
N PHE A 99 12.09 0.95 3.80
CA PHE A 99 11.87 0.70 5.21
C PHE A 99 10.77 1.62 5.77
N ALA A 100 10.84 2.92 5.47
CA ALA A 100 9.85 3.92 5.87
C ALA A 100 8.46 3.56 5.30
N GLN A 101 8.38 3.20 4.01
CA GLN A 101 7.13 2.79 3.38
C GLN A 101 6.55 1.53 4.02
N LYS A 102 7.36 0.49 4.27
CA LYS A 102 6.89 -0.73 4.95
C LYS A 102 6.39 -0.44 6.35
N ARG A 103 7.13 0.36 7.11
CA ARG A 103 6.77 0.74 8.48
C ARG A 103 5.40 1.44 8.49
N TRP A 104 5.18 2.38 7.58
CA TRP A 104 3.89 3.05 7.44
C TRP A 104 2.76 2.07 7.13
N ILE A 105 2.97 1.12 6.21
CA ILE A 105 1.98 0.07 5.90
C ILE A 105 1.66 -0.77 7.15
N TYR A 106 2.67 -1.20 7.90
CA TYR A 106 2.44 -1.98 9.13
C TYR A 106 1.73 -1.17 10.21
N GLU A 107 2.09 0.10 10.41
CA GLU A 107 1.43 0.98 11.38
C GLU A 107 -0.02 1.27 11.00
N ASP A 108 -0.33 1.48 9.71
CA ASP A 108 -1.71 1.66 9.24
C ASP A 108 -2.54 0.37 9.40
N VAL A 109 -1.97 -0.78 9.02
CA VAL A 109 -2.62 -2.09 9.22
C VAL A 109 -2.88 -2.35 10.70
N GLU A 110 -1.91 -2.11 11.58
CA GLU A 110 -2.06 -2.26 13.04
C GLU A 110 -3.17 -1.33 13.58
N ARG A 111 -3.21 -0.08 13.12
CA ARG A 111 -4.24 0.89 13.51
C ARG A 111 -5.63 0.45 13.07
N GLN A 112 -5.76 -0.01 11.84
CA GLN A 112 -7.03 -0.56 11.32
C GLN A 112 -7.41 -1.84 12.06
N TRP A 113 -6.44 -2.71 12.34
CA TRP A 113 -6.63 -3.95 13.09
C TRP A 113 -7.28 -3.68 14.44
N LYS A 114 -6.74 -2.74 15.22
CA LYS A 114 -7.30 -2.32 16.51
C LYS A 114 -8.69 -1.69 16.41
N GLY A 115 -9.04 -1.09 15.26
CA GLY A 115 -10.38 -0.57 15.03
C GLY A 115 -11.42 -1.66 14.73
N HIS A 116 -10.98 -2.81 14.22
CA HIS A 116 -11.83 -3.93 13.84
C HIS A 116 -11.88 -5.04 14.89
N ASP A 117 -10.79 -5.26 15.64
CA ASP A 117 -10.71 -6.21 16.74
C ASP A 117 -11.28 -5.56 18.03
N LEU A 118 -12.60 -5.69 18.22
CA LEU A 118 -13.31 -5.07 19.34
C LEU A 118 -13.16 -5.85 20.65
N ASN A 119 -12.82 -7.13 20.56
CA ASN A 119 -12.69 -8.02 21.72
C ASN A 119 -11.21 -8.23 22.15
N GLU A 120 -10.26 -7.67 21.39
CA GLU A 120 -8.81 -7.74 21.60
C GLU A 120 -8.26 -9.18 21.62
N ASP A 121 -8.90 -10.11 20.91
CA ASP A 121 -8.46 -11.51 20.82
C ASP A 121 -7.36 -11.73 19.75
N GLY A 122 -6.99 -10.67 19.02
CA GLY A 122 -5.98 -10.70 17.98
C GLY A 122 -6.47 -11.29 16.66
N LEU A 123 -7.76 -11.54 16.52
CA LEU A 123 -8.44 -12.01 15.32
C LEU A 123 -9.61 -11.06 14.99
N ILE A 124 -9.98 -10.98 13.71
CA ILE A 124 -11.17 -10.24 13.30
C ILE A 124 -12.25 -11.25 12.93
N SER A 125 -13.25 -11.42 13.79
CA SER A 125 -14.41 -12.25 13.48
C SER A 125 -15.31 -11.59 12.43
N TRP A 126 -16.13 -12.40 11.75
CA TRP A 126 -17.10 -11.90 10.78
C TRP A 126 -18.12 -10.93 11.40
N GLU A 127 -18.46 -11.13 12.67
CA GLU A 127 -19.39 -10.29 13.40
C GLU A 127 -18.79 -8.93 13.71
N GLU A 128 -17.52 -8.89 14.11
CA GLU A 128 -16.76 -7.66 14.36
C GLU A 128 -16.52 -6.86 13.09
N TYR A 129 -16.13 -7.52 11.99
CA TYR A 129 -16.00 -6.87 10.69
C TYR A 129 -17.32 -6.22 10.25
N LYS A 130 -18.44 -6.93 10.42
CA LYS A 130 -19.77 -6.40 10.09
C LYS A 130 -20.14 -5.23 10.99
N ASN A 131 -19.86 -5.29 12.28
CA ASN A 131 -20.17 -4.22 13.22
C ASN A 131 -19.31 -2.97 12.97
N ALA A 132 -18.00 -3.13 12.76
CA ALA A 132 -17.10 -2.02 12.47
C ALA A 132 -17.38 -1.36 11.10
N THR A 133 -17.78 -2.14 10.09
CA THR A 133 -18.01 -1.63 8.72
C THR A 133 -19.46 -1.17 8.51
N TYR A 134 -20.45 -1.78 9.17
CA TYR A 134 -21.88 -1.56 8.93
C TYR A 134 -22.72 -1.33 10.19
N GLY A 135 -22.12 -1.29 11.39
CA GLY A 135 -22.82 -1.18 12.67
C GLY A 135 -23.61 0.12 12.89
N TYR A 136 -23.51 1.08 11.96
CA TYR A 136 -24.29 2.33 11.96
C TYR A 136 -25.64 2.25 11.23
N ILE A 137 -26.05 1.09 10.70
CA ILE A 137 -27.24 0.94 9.85
C ILE A 137 -28.45 0.27 10.57
N LEU A 138 -28.43 0.06 11.88
CA LEU A 138 -29.62 -0.40 12.63
C LEU A 138 -29.92 0.46 13.87
#